data_AF-A0A1Y4W3A9-F1
#
_entry.id   AF-A0A1Y4W3A9-F1
#
_cell.length_a   1.000
_cell.length_b   1.000
_cell.length_c   1.000
_cell.angle_alpha   90.00
_cell.angle_beta   90.00
_cell.angle_gamma   90.00
#
_symmetry.space_group_name_H-M   'P 1'
#
loop_
_entity.id
_entity.type
_entity.pdbx_description
1 polymer ?
#
loop_
_entity_poly.entity_id
_entity_poly.type
_entity_poly.pdbx_seq_one_letter_code
_entity_poly.pdbx_strand_id
1 'polypeptide(L)'
;MFRGETEIPLTHLEFSVLLYLAQQPGRVFTKQQIFEAVWNEDCETCHNSVASTIYHLRQKIEPDPTNPVYIQTVIHTGYKFVAPKDEETEA
;
A
#
# COMPACT_ATOMS: atom_id res chain seq x y z
N MET A 1 4.55 9.79 9.37
CA MET A 1 3.80 10.28 8.19
C MET A 1 2.66 11.15 8.71
N PHE A 2 2.17 12.15 7.97
CA PHE A 2 1.00 12.94 8.37
C PHE A 2 -0.14 12.78 7.37
N ARG A 3 -1.38 12.82 7.84
CA ARG A 3 -2.61 12.97 7.04
C ARG A 3 -3.35 14.20 7.54
N GLY A 4 -3.29 15.30 6.78
CA GLY A 4 -3.63 16.62 7.29
C GLY A 4 -2.71 16.98 8.46
N GLU A 5 -3.31 17.31 9.61
CA GLU A 5 -2.57 17.66 10.83
C GLU A 5 -2.31 16.45 11.76
N THR A 6 -2.82 15.26 11.40
CA THR A 6 -2.69 14.07 12.25
C THR A 6 -1.45 13.27 11.89
N GLU A 7 -0.57 13.03 12.87
CA GLU A 7 0.53 12.10 12.74
C GLU A 7 0.02 10.66 12.70
N ILE A 8 0.46 9.91 11.69
CA ILE A 8 0.20 8.48 11.55
C ILE A 8 1.50 7.73 11.83
N PRO A 9 1.56 6.98 12.95
CA PRO A 9 2.71 6.15 13.28
C PRO A 9 2.72 4.88 12.42
N LEU A 10 3.70 4.82 11.51
CA LEU A 10 3.97 3.65 10.70
C LEU A 10 5.22 2.95 11.21
N THR A 11 5.17 1.62 11.22
CA THR A 11 6.36 0.78 11.36
C THR A 11 7.24 0.94 10.12
N HIS A 12 8.51 0.54 10.23
CA HIS A 12 9.43 0.54 9.09
C HIS A 12 8.86 -0.23 7.88
N LEU A 13 8.29 -1.42 8.10
CA LEU A 13 7.74 -2.24 7.01
C LEU A 13 6.50 -1.62 6.38
N GLU A 14 5.58 -1.06 7.17
CA GLU A 14 4.41 -0.36 6.64
C GLU A 14 4.80 0.83 5.77
N PHE A 15 5.77 1.63 6.24
CA PHE A 15 6.29 2.76 5.48
C PHE A 15 6.99 2.31 4.19
N SER A 16 7.83 1.27 4.26
CA SER A 16 8.54 0.75 3.10
C SER A 16 7.59 0.15 2.04
N VAL A 17 6.55 -0.58 2.44
CA VAL A 17 5.50 -1.07 1.52
C VAL A 17 4.79 0.11 0.85
N LEU A 18 4.39 1.12 1.63
CA LEU A 18 3.73 2.31 1.09
C LEU A 18 4.63 3.01 0.07
N LEU A 19 5.90 3.26 0.43
CA LEU A 19 6.88 3.92 -0.42
C LEU A 19 7.10 3.14 -1.72
N TYR A 20 7.30 1.83 -1.64
CA TYR A 20 7.53 0.97 -2.80
C TYR A 20 6.37 1.04 -3.80
N LEU A 21 5.13 0.94 -3.32
CA LEU A 21 3.96 1.03 -4.19
C LEU A 21 3.76 2.45 -4.74
N ALA A 22 3.96 3.47 -3.91
CA ALA A 22 3.74 4.87 -4.27
C ALA A 22 4.81 5.44 -5.22
N GLN A 23 5.98 4.81 -5.32
CA GLN A 23 7.00 5.18 -6.32
C GLN A 23 6.50 5.01 -7.76
N GLN A 24 5.55 4.11 -8.00
CA GLN A 24 4.96 3.87 -9.32
C GLN A 24 3.43 3.77 -9.23
N PRO A 25 2.74 4.91 -9.03
CA PRO A 25 1.29 4.94 -8.91
C PRO A 25 0.60 4.28 -10.12
N GLY A 26 -0.43 3.49 -9.85
CA GLY A 26 -1.18 2.73 -10.84
C GLY A 26 -0.53 1.40 -11.26
N ARG A 27 0.77 1.20 -11.03
CA ARG A 27 1.43 -0.09 -11.32
C ARG A 27 0.99 -1.16 -10.32
N VAL A 28 0.72 -2.35 -10.84
CA VAL A 28 0.40 -3.54 -10.03
C VAL A 28 1.68 -4.28 -9.70
N PHE A 29 1.86 -4.58 -8.41
CA PHE A 29 2.95 -5.40 -7.90
C PHE A 29 2.38 -6.69 -7.29
N THR A 30 3.03 -7.82 -7.57
CA THR A 30 2.68 -9.10 -6.96
C THR A 30 3.10 -9.12 -5.49
N LYS A 31 2.51 -10.03 -4.71
CA LYS A 31 2.92 -10.22 -3.30
C LYS A 31 4.40 -10.58 -3.19
N GLN A 32 4.92 -11.39 -4.11
CA GLN A 32 6.33 -11.75 -4.15
C GLN A 32 7.21 -10.53 -4.41
N GLN A 33 6.88 -9.71 -5.42
CA GLN A 33 7.64 -8.49 -5.73
C GLN A 33 7.70 -7.51 -4.55
N ILE A 34 6.57 -7.33 -3.86
CA ILE A 34 6.52 -6.47 -2.67
C ILE A 34 7.37 -7.06 -1.54
N PHE A 35 7.32 -8.38 -1.34
CA PHE A 35 8.12 -9.04 -0.31
C PHE A 35 9.61 -8.87 -0.59
N GLU A 36 10.07 -9.24 -1.78
CA GLU A 36 11.47 -9.15 -2.19
C GLU A 36 12.00 -7.72 -2.06
N ALA A 37 11.22 -6.73 -2.49
CA ALA A 37 11.65 -5.33 -2.44
C ALA A 37 11.71 -4.74 -1.02
N VAL A 38 10.83 -5.18 -0.11
CA VAL A 38 10.70 -4.58 1.23
C VAL A 38 11.48 -5.36 2.30
N TRP A 39 11.47 -6.70 2.22
CA TRP A 39 12.20 -7.56 3.14
C TRP A 39 13.63 -7.85 2.67
N ASN A 40 13.98 -7.57 1.42
CA ASN A 40 15.29 -7.90 0.81
C ASN A 40 15.62 -9.39 0.88
N GLU A 41 14.60 -10.24 0.80
CA GLU A 41 14.70 -11.69 0.83
C GLU A 41 13.83 -12.29 -0.27
N ASP A 42 14.31 -13.37 -0.89
CA ASP A 42 13.49 -14.16 -1.82
C ASP A 42 12.60 -15.12 -1.02
N CYS A 43 11.30 -15.09 -1.29
CA CYS A 43 10.36 -16.00 -0.68
C CYS A 43 9.09 -16.17 -1.52
N GLU A 44 8.99 -17.30 -2.21
CA GLU A 44 7.82 -17.66 -3.01
C GLU A 44 6.55 -17.88 -2.17
N THR A 45 6.67 -18.13 -0.86
CA THR A 45 5.53 -18.51 0.02
C THR A 45 5.18 -17.46 1.08
N CYS A 46 5.90 -16.35 1.17
CA CYS A 46 5.73 -15.33 2.22
C CYS A 46 4.58 -14.34 1.95
N HIS A 47 3.59 -14.75 1.17
CA HIS A 47 2.43 -13.94 0.79
C HIS A 47 1.62 -13.41 1.98
N ASN A 48 1.63 -14.13 3.12
CA ASN A 48 0.90 -13.75 4.32
C ASN A 48 1.52 -12.53 5.01
N SER A 49 2.85 -12.39 4.98
CA SER A 49 3.55 -11.24 5.56
C SER A 49 3.15 -9.95 4.85
N VAL A 50 3.18 -9.96 3.51
CA VAL A 50 2.73 -8.82 2.72
C VAL A 50 1.26 -8.50 2.97
N ALA A 51 0.39 -9.51 2.96
CA ALA A 51 -1.04 -9.30 3.19
C ALA A 51 -1.33 -8.71 4.58
N SER A 52 -0.63 -9.17 5.62
CA SER A 52 -0.76 -8.66 6.99
C SER A 52 -0.25 -7.22 7.12
N THR A 53 0.90 -6.91 6.52
CA THR A 53 1.42 -5.53 6.50
C THR A 53 0.50 -4.58 5.74
N ILE A 54 -0.04 -4.99 4.58
CA ILE A 54 -1.02 -4.20 3.82
C ILE A 54 -2.30 -4.00 4.65
N TYR A 55 -2.77 -5.03 5.35
CA TYR A 55 -3.93 -4.93 6.23
C TYR A 55 -3.72 -3.87 7.32
N HIS A 56 -2.63 -3.96 8.10
CA HIS A 56 -2.34 -2.98 9.15
C HIS A 56 -2.08 -1.57 8.59
N LEU A 57 -1.40 -1.47 7.46
CA LEU A 57 -1.18 -0.19 6.78
C LEU A 57 -2.52 0.46 6.40
N ARG A 58 -3.45 -0.30 5.81
CA ARG A 58 -4.79 0.21 5.46
C ARG A 58 -5.58 0.68 6.67
N GLN A 59 -5.51 -0.03 7.79
CA GLN A 59 -6.14 0.41 9.05
C GLN A 59 -5.69 1.79 9.50
N LYS A 60 -4.48 2.21 9.10
CA LYS A 60 -3.87 3.48 9.51
C LYS A 60 -4.10 4.60 8.50
N ILE A 61 -3.95 4.32 7.21
CA ILE A 61 -3.92 5.37 6.17
C ILE A 61 -5.26 5.56 5.46
N GLU A 62 -6.06 4.51 5.33
CA GLU A 62 -7.33 4.58 4.61
C GLU A 62 -8.38 5.32 5.45
N PRO A 63 -9.32 6.04 4.81
CA PRO A 63 -10.54 6.52 5.48
C PRO A 63 -11.43 5.35 5.91
N ASP A 64 -11.56 4.35 5.03
CA ASP A 64 -12.27 3.09 5.27
C ASP A 64 -11.40 1.91 4.79
N PRO A 65 -10.83 1.11 5.71
CA PRO A 65 -9.99 -0.03 5.35
C PRO A 65 -10.72 -1.14 4.57
N THR A 66 -12.05 -1.21 4.66
CA THR A 66 -12.87 -2.20 3.94
C THR A 66 -13.13 -1.79 2.49
N ASN A 67 -13.06 -0.48 2.22
CA ASN A 67 -13.14 0.10 0.89
C ASN A 67 -11.92 1.00 0.61
N PRO A 68 -10.72 0.40 0.42
CA PRO A 68 -9.47 1.13 0.37
C PRO A 68 -9.34 1.97 -0.92
N VAL A 69 -9.01 3.24 -0.77
CA VAL A 69 -8.86 4.20 -1.87
C VAL A 69 -7.40 4.35 -2.30
N TYR A 70 -6.44 4.23 -1.37
CA TYR A 70 -5.02 4.41 -1.67
C TYR A 70 -4.33 3.13 -2.10
N ILE A 71 -4.50 2.03 -1.37
CA ILE A 71 -3.89 0.76 -1.71
C ILE A 71 -4.97 -0.20 -2.16
N GLN A 72 -5.09 -0.43 -3.46
CA GLN A 72 -6.12 -1.29 -4.02
C GLN A 72 -5.62 -2.72 -4.23
N THR A 73 -6.49 -3.69 -3.94
CA THR A 73 -6.24 -5.09 -4.26
C THR A 73 -6.60 -5.34 -5.73
N VAL A 74 -5.67 -5.89 -6.50
CA VAL A 74 -5.94 -6.44 -7.82
C VAL A 74 -6.07 -7.95 -7.67
N ILE A 75 -7.30 -8.45 -7.76
CA ILE A 75 -7.65 -9.84 -7.49
C ILE A 75 -6.76 -10.78 -8.32
N HIS A 76 -6.28 -11.86 -7.69
CA HIS A 76 -5.36 -12.86 -8.26
C HIS A 76 -3.97 -12.35 -8.67
N THR A 77 -3.66 -11.06 -8.48
CA THR A 77 -2.40 -10.47 -8.93
C THR A 77 -1.59 -9.89 -7.77
N GLY A 78 -2.16 -8.95 -7.01
CA GLY A 78 -1.45 -8.28 -5.94
C GLY A 78 -2.04 -6.93 -5.57
N TYR A 79 -1.20 -5.90 -5.45
CA TYR A 79 -1.59 -4.58 -4.95
C TYR A 79 -1.06 -3.47 -5.85
N LYS A 80 -1.78 -2.35 -5.86
CA LYS A 80 -1.34 -1.11 -6.52
C LYS A 80 -1.62 0.08 -5.61
N PHE A 81 -0.77 1.10 -5.69
CA PHE A 81 -1.07 2.41 -5.12
C PHE A 81 -1.87 3.24 -6.12
N VAL A 82 -2.90 3.92 -5.64
CA VAL A 82 -3.70 4.88 -6.40
C VAL A 82 -3.56 6.22 -5.69
N ALA A 83 -2.99 7.19 -6.39
CA ALA A 83 -3.00 8.56 -5.91
C ALA A 83 -4.45 9.08 -5.94
N PRO A 84 -4.91 9.78 -4.89
CA PRO A 84 -6.19 10.47 -4.97
C PRO A 84 -6.12 11.41 -6.18
N LYS A 85 -7.13 11.33 -7.06
CA LYS A 85 -7.29 12.37 -8.07
C LYS A 85 -7.69 13.62 -7.31
N ASP A 86 -6.90 14.69 -7.44
CA ASP A 86 -7.41 16.02 -7.16
C ASP A 86 -8.66 16.15 -8.04
N GLU A 87 -9.83 16.34 -7.43
CA GLU A 87 -11.01 16.74 -8.17
C GLU A 87 -10.67 18.09 -8.81
N GLU A 88 -10.21 18.06 -10.06
CA GLU A 88 -10.38 19.20 -10.96
C GLU A 88 -11.87 19.51 -10.96
N THR A 89 -12.19 20.61 -10.30
CA THR A 89 -13.46 21.30 -10.42
C THR A 89 -13.61 21.66 -11.89
N GLU A 90 -14.25 20.80 -12.69
CA GLU A 90 -14.85 21.23 -13.94
C GLU A 90 -16.11 22.05 -13.58
N ALA A 91 -15.94 23.37 -13.68
CA ALA A 91 -17.00 24.36 -13.77
C ALA A 91 -17.24 24.73 -15.25
#